data_AF-A0A1Q3AYM2-F1
#
_entry.id   AF-A0A1Q3AYM2-F1
#
_cell.length_a   1.000
_cell.length_b   1.000
_cell.length_c   1.000
_cell.angle_alpha   90.00
_cell.angle_beta   90.00
_cell.angle_gamma   90.00
#
_symmetry.space_group_name_H-M   'P 1'
#
loop_
_entity.id
_entity.type
_entity.pdbx_description
1 polymer ?
#
loop_
_entity_poly.entity_id
_entity_poly.type
_entity_poly.pdbx_seq_one_letter_code
_entity_poly.pdbx_strand_id
1 'polypeptide(L)'
;MAINNSDQYEDENEDENEVSELLELLEKFCLENSSLKKTIKALNKENVSLKHELECLSNKCLDDKSISLEKENETLKIEIDALKKTFSKFSNSSEKLDKLLGLQRCVYNKVGLGYDEMNNVKHFQKYLDKKDNKKISYSMTCNYCNKHGHTTHTCYRKKNDMYKRNLLLKNKLLKLRTIWVPKGTFCTNTPPLADPKQLGY
;
A
#
# COMPACT_ATOMS: atom_id res chain seq x y z
N MET A 1 -97.05 -16.51 95.70
CA MET A 1 -96.14 -16.67 94.55
C MET A 1 -96.28 -15.43 93.68
N ALA A 2 -95.32 -14.52 93.78
CA ALA A 2 -95.13 -13.44 92.82
C ALA A 2 -93.80 -13.74 92.14
N ILE A 3 -93.86 -14.14 90.86
CA ILE A 3 -92.67 -14.39 90.06
C ILE A 3 -92.31 -13.06 89.41
N ASN A 4 -91.15 -12.53 89.79
CA ASN A 4 -90.44 -11.50 89.07
C ASN A 4 -90.22 -11.94 87.62
N ASN A 5 -90.70 -11.15 86.67
CA ASN A 5 -90.21 -11.15 85.30
C ASN A 5 -89.78 -9.72 85.00
N SER A 6 -88.52 -9.38 85.29
CA SER A 6 -87.98 -8.04 85.04
C SER A 6 -86.71 -8.04 84.19
N ASP A 7 -86.33 -9.16 83.57
CA ASP A 7 -85.03 -9.28 82.90
C ASP A 7 -85.19 -9.68 81.43
N GLN A 8 -85.79 -8.82 80.59
CA GLN A 8 -85.79 -9.08 79.14
C GLN A 8 -85.98 -7.85 78.22
N TYR A 9 -85.38 -6.70 78.55
CA TYR A 9 -85.52 -5.49 77.72
C TYR A 9 -84.22 -4.68 77.47
N GLU A 10 -83.03 -5.25 77.69
CA GLU A 10 -81.76 -4.53 77.44
C GLU A 10 -80.94 -5.02 76.22
N ASP A 11 -81.28 -6.16 75.60
CA ASP A 11 -80.46 -6.78 74.53
C ASP A 11 -80.69 -6.14 73.13
N GLU A 12 -81.89 -5.61 72.86
CA GLU A 12 -82.25 -5.13 71.50
C GLU A 12 -81.57 -3.80 71.11
N ASN A 13 -81.17 -2.96 72.08
CA ASN A 13 -80.57 -1.65 71.79
C ASN A 13 -79.06 -1.73 71.47
N GLU A 14 -78.37 -2.77 71.95
CA GLU A 14 -76.94 -2.98 71.71
C GLU A 14 -76.71 -3.50 70.28
N ASP A 15 -77.55 -4.45 69.84
CA ASP A 15 -77.57 -4.98 68.48
C ASP A 15 -77.87 -3.91 67.41
N GLU A 16 -78.79 -2.97 67.69
CA GLU A 16 -79.12 -1.88 66.75
C GLU A 16 -77.96 -0.87 66.56
N ASN A 17 -77.16 -0.63 67.61
CA ASN A 17 -75.98 0.23 67.53
C ASN A 17 -74.86 -0.42 66.68
N GLU A 18 -74.62 -1.72 66.86
CA GLU A 18 -73.64 -2.48 66.06
C GLU A 18 -74.02 -2.52 64.56
N VAL A 19 -75.31 -2.72 64.25
CA VAL A 19 -75.81 -2.69 62.87
C VAL A 19 -75.61 -1.32 62.22
N SER A 20 -75.78 -0.23 62.98
CA SER A 20 -75.57 1.14 62.51
C SER A 20 -74.09 1.41 62.18
N GLU A 21 -73.18 0.97 63.04
CA GLU A 21 -71.73 1.07 62.80
C GLU A 21 -71.29 0.27 61.57
N LEU A 22 -71.84 -0.93 61.37
CA LEU A 22 -71.58 -1.75 60.18
C LEU A 22 -72.10 -1.11 58.89
N LEU A 23 -73.26 -0.45 58.93
CA LEU A 23 -73.82 0.29 57.79
C LEU A 23 -72.94 1.48 57.39
N GLU A 24 -72.46 2.27 58.35
CA GLU A 24 -71.52 3.35 58.07
C GLU A 24 -70.21 2.84 57.46
N LEU A 25 -69.70 1.71 57.96
CA LEU A 25 -68.49 1.09 57.43
C LEU A 25 -68.69 0.58 56.00
N LEU A 26 -69.85 0.00 55.70
CA LEU A 26 -70.22 -0.43 54.35
C LEU A 26 -70.28 0.75 53.38
N GLU A 27 -70.86 1.89 53.80
CA GLU A 27 -70.93 3.10 52.98
C GLU A 27 -69.54 3.66 52.68
N LYS A 28 -68.68 3.76 53.71
CA LYS A 28 -67.26 4.14 53.54
C LYS A 28 -66.55 3.24 52.54
N PHE A 29 -66.72 1.92 52.66
CA PHE A 29 -66.11 0.94 51.75
C PHE A 29 -66.66 1.07 50.31
N CYS A 30 -67.95 1.39 50.14
CA CYS A 30 -68.55 1.65 48.83
C CYS A 30 -67.95 2.90 48.16
N LEU A 31 -67.74 3.97 48.93
CA LEU A 31 -67.12 5.21 48.44
C LEU A 31 -65.67 4.96 48.01
N GLU A 32 -64.90 4.22 48.81
CA GLU A 32 -63.52 3.85 48.49
C GLU A 32 -63.43 2.96 47.24
N ASN A 33 -64.29 1.97 47.10
CA ASN A 33 -64.33 1.15 45.88
C ASN A 33 -64.68 1.96 44.62
N SER A 34 -65.57 2.95 44.75
CA SER A 34 -65.91 3.86 43.66
C SER A 34 -64.72 4.74 43.27
N SER A 35 -63.95 5.24 44.24
CA SER A 35 -62.75 6.03 44.00
C SER A 35 -61.63 5.19 43.36
N LEU A 36 -61.36 3.99 43.88
CA LEU A 36 -60.41 3.03 43.33
C LEU A 36 -60.76 2.62 41.89
N LYS A 37 -62.05 2.40 41.60
CA LYS A 37 -62.50 2.11 40.24
C LYS A 37 -62.23 3.27 39.27
N LYS A 38 -62.33 4.52 39.74
CA LYS A 38 -62.00 5.71 38.92
C LYS A 38 -60.50 5.81 38.69
N THR A 39 -59.66 5.58 39.71
CA THR A 39 -58.20 5.63 39.59
C THR A 39 -57.69 4.53 38.67
N ILE A 40 -58.19 3.30 38.79
CA ILE A 40 -57.87 2.18 37.88
C ILE A 40 -58.20 2.53 36.43
N LYS A 41 -59.36 3.15 36.18
CA LYS A 41 -59.73 3.59 34.82
C LYS A 41 -58.80 4.67 34.28
N ALA A 42 -58.36 5.61 35.12
CA ALA A 42 -57.41 6.65 34.71
C ALA A 42 -56.04 6.04 34.39
N LEU A 43 -55.51 5.21 35.28
CA LEU A 43 -54.23 4.51 35.08
C LEU A 43 -54.24 3.60 33.85
N ASN A 44 -55.36 2.91 33.58
CA ASN A 44 -55.49 2.09 32.38
C ASN A 44 -55.43 2.93 31.09
N LYS A 45 -56.01 4.13 31.08
CA LYS A 45 -55.91 5.04 29.93
C LYS A 45 -54.47 5.50 29.72
N GLU A 46 -53.80 5.90 30.80
CA GLU A 46 -52.40 6.32 30.77
C GLU A 46 -51.47 5.20 30.27
N ASN A 47 -51.67 3.96 30.77
CA ASN A 47 -50.92 2.79 30.31
C ASN A 47 -51.11 2.52 28.82
N VAL A 48 -52.31 2.71 28.27
CA VAL A 48 -52.55 2.56 26.83
C VAL A 48 -51.81 3.65 26.04
N SER A 49 -51.86 4.90 26.50
CA SER A 49 -51.12 6.01 25.87
C SER A 49 -49.61 5.79 25.89
N LEU A 50 -49.04 5.41 27.04
CA LEU A 50 -47.60 5.16 27.17
C LEU A 50 -47.14 3.99 26.29
N LYS A 51 -47.94 2.92 26.19
CA LYS A 51 -47.65 1.80 25.27
C LYS A 51 -47.60 2.26 23.81
N HIS A 52 -48.55 3.10 23.40
CA HIS A 52 -48.59 3.65 22.05
C HIS A 52 -47.37 4.56 21.77
N GLU A 53 -46.98 5.42 22.71
CA GLU A 53 -45.78 6.25 22.56
C GLU A 53 -44.50 5.44 22.42
N LEU A 54 -44.34 4.38 23.23
CA LEU A 54 -43.19 3.46 23.12
C LEU A 54 -43.14 2.76 21.75
N GLU A 55 -44.28 2.30 21.24
CA GLU A 55 -44.37 1.67 19.92
C GLU A 55 -43.99 2.64 18.79
N CYS A 56 -44.52 3.88 18.83
CA CYS A 56 -44.18 4.92 17.86
C CYS A 56 -42.69 5.29 17.89
N LEU A 57 -42.10 5.43 19.09
CA LEU A 57 -40.69 5.80 19.25
C LEU A 57 -39.75 4.68 18.78
N SER A 58 -40.09 3.43 19.09
CA SER A 58 -39.29 2.26 18.70
C SER A 58 -39.16 2.16 17.19
N ASN A 59 -40.27 2.28 16.46
CA ASN A 59 -40.27 2.07 15.01
C ASN A 59 -39.58 3.22 14.27
N LYS A 60 -39.93 4.47 14.59
CA LYS A 60 -39.41 5.64 13.86
C LYS A 60 -37.90 5.87 14.06
N CYS A 61 -37.42 5.74 15.29
CA CYS A 61 -36.03 6.06 15.63
C CYS A 61 -35.03 5.06 15.00
N LEU A 62 -35.42 3.78 14.95
CA LEU A 62 -34.58 2.75 14.36
C LEU A 62 -34.50 2.87 12.84
N ASP A 63 -35.63 3.14 12.19
CA ASP A 63 -35.70 3.26 10.73
C ASP A 63 -34.89 4.45 10.23
N ASP A 64 -35.02 5.63 10.85
CA ASP A 64 -34.28 6.83 10.45
C ASP A 64 -32.76 6.63 10.57
N LYS A 65 -32.31 6.01 11.67
CA LYS A 65 -30.90 5.70 11.90
C LYS A 65 -30.38 4.66 10.92
N SER A 66 -31.18 3.63 10.63
CA SER A 66 -30.83 2.60 9.66
C SER A 66 -30.67 3.19 8.25
N ILE A 67 -31.64 4.00 7.82
CA ILE A 67 -31.61 4.70 6.52
C ILE A 67 -30.39 5.61 6.41
N SER A 68 -30.06 6.35 7.47
CA SER A 68 -28.87 7.21 7.50
C SER A 68 -27.59 6.41 7.33
N LEU A 69 -27.45 5.29 8.06
CA LEU A 69 -26.26 4.43 7.99
C LEU A 69 -26.14 3.72 6.64
N GLU A 70 -27.25 3.29 6.04
CA GLU A 70 -27.26 2.70 4.70
C GLU A 70 -26.74 3.69 3.65
N LYS A 71 -27.20 4.94 3.68
CA LYS A 71 -26.72 5.99 2.78
C LYS A 71 -25.22 6.26 2.95
N GLU A 72 -24.75 6.36 4.19
CA GLU A 72 -23.32 6.55 4.48
C GLU A 72 -22.49 5.37 3.93
N ASN A 73 -22.93 4.13 4.15
CA ASN A 73 -22.27 2.94 3.62
C ASN A 73 -22.21 2.91 2.08
N GLU A 74 -23.29 3.33 1.40
CA GLU A 74 -23.29 3.46 -0.06
C GLU A 74 -22.25 4.49 -0.53
N THR A 75 -22.18 5.67 0.11
CA THR A 75 -21.18 6.70 -0.23
C THR A 75 -19.75 6.21 -0.02
N LEU A 76 -19.46 5.58 1.13
CA LEU A 76 -18.14 5.03 1.43
C LEU A 76 -17.73 3.95 0.43
N LYS A 77 -18.66 3.11 -0.04
CA LYS A 77 -18.38 2.09 -1.04
C LYS A 77 -17.95 2.71 -2.38
N ILE A 78 -18.61 3.79 -2.81
CA ILE A 78 -18.25 4.53 -4.03
C ILE A 78 -16.85 5.14 -3.88
N GLU A 79 -16.55 5.77 -2.74
CA GLU A 79 -15.23 6.35 -2.48
C GLU A 79 -14.13 5.29 -2.47
N ILE A 80 -14.36 4.15 -1.84
CA ILE A 80 -13.42 3.02 -1.83
C ILE A 80 -13.13 2.53 -3.25
N ASP A 81 -14.13 2.39 -4.10
CA ASP A 81 -13.93 1.93 -5.48
C ASP A 81 -13.18 2.97 -6.32
N ALA A 82 -13.46 4.26 -6.12
CA ALA A 82 -12.70 5.34 -6.74
C ALA A 82 -11.22 5.34 -6.29
N LEU A 83 -10.96 5.18 -4.99
CA LEU A 83 -9.62 5.10 -4.41
C LEU A 83 -8.87 3.85 -4.89
N LYS A 84 -9.51 2.69 -4.95
CA LYS A 84 -8.90 1.47 -5.51
C LYS A 84 -8.48 1.67 -6.97
N LYS A 85 -9.29 2.38 -7.76
CA LYS A 85 -8.98 2.69 -9.16
C LYS A 85 -7.79 3.65 -9.29
N THR A 86 -7.70 4.68 -8.46
CA THR A 86 -6.56 5.61 -8.45
C THR A 86 -5.29 4.91 -7.94
N PHE A 87 -5.40 4.10 -6.88
CA PHE A 87 -4.30 3.32 -6.33
C PHE A 87 -3.73 2.33 -7.34
N SER A 88 -4.58 1.59 -8.06
CA SER A 88 -4.13 0.67 -9.12
C SER A 88 -3.34 1.40 -10.21
N LYS A 89 -3.80 2.59 -10.63
CA LYS A 89 -3.07 3.41 -11.61
C LYS A 89 -1.72 3.88 -11.07
N PHE A 90 -1.70 4.35 -9.83
CA PHE A 90 -0.48 4.80 -9.14
C PHE A 90 0.53 3.65 -9.01
N SER A 91 0.09 2.48 -8.54
CA SER A 91 0.91 1.27 -8.44
C SER A 91 1.51 0.88 -9.79
N ASN A 92 0.71 0.87 -10.85
CA ASN A 92 1.19 0.57 -12.21
C ASN A 92 2.23 1.60 -12.71
N SER A 93 2.07 2.87 -12.36
CA SER A 93 3.07 3.89 -12.70
C SER A 93 4.35 3.76 -11.88
N SER A 94 4.24 3.40 -10.60
CA SER A 94 5.38 3.17 -9.71
C SER A 94 6.24 2.02 -10.23
N GLU A 95 5.61 0.89 -10.59
CA GLU A 95 6.34 -0.27 -11.12
C GLU A 95 7.10 0.05 -12.41
N LYS A 96 6.51 0.88 -13.30
CA LYS A 96 7.19 1.37 -14.51
C LYS A 96 8.36 2.27 -14.17
N LEU A 97 8.21 3.15 -13.17
CA LEU A 97 9.28 4.01 -12.70
C LEU A 97 10.43 3.18 -12.11
N ASP A 98 10.13 2.20 -11.27
CA ASP A 98 11.13 1.31 -10.67
C ASP A 98 11.93 0.55 -11.74
N LYS A 99 11.26 0.04 -12.77
CA LYS A 99 11.90 -0.59 -13.93
C LYS A 99 12.83 0.38 -14.67
N LEU A 100 12.40 1.61 -14.91
CA LEU A 100 13.22 2.64 -15.58
C LEU A 100 14.45 3.02 -14.75
N LEU A 101 14.27 3.25 -13.45
CA LEU A 101 15.36 3.58 -12.52
C LEU A 101 16.35 2.41 -12.39
N GLY A 102 15.86 1.18 -12.37
CA GLY A 102 16.69 -0.03 -12.38
C GLY A 102 17.55 -0.15 -13.63
N LEU A 103 17.01 0.18 -14.81
CA LEU A 103 17.76 0.16 -16.07
C LEU A 103 18.82 1.28 -16.17
N GLN A 104 18.55 2.45 -15.59
CA GLN A 104 19.48 3.58 -15.63
C GLN A 104 20.65 3.46 -14.65
N ARG A 105 20.58 2.55 -13.67
CA ARG A 105 21.60 2.47 -12.62
C ARG A 105 22.85 1.73 -13.08
N CYS A 106 23.99 2.36 -12.75
CA CYS A 106 25.28 1.70 -12.81
C CYS A 106 25.39 0.66 -11.68
N VAL A 107 25.89 -0.52 -12.04
CA VAL A 107 25.95 -1.76 -11.23
C VAL A 107 26.64 -1.57 -9.86
N TYR A 108 27.47 -0.55 -9.73
CA TYR A 108 28.26 -0.26 -8.54
C TYR A 108 27.57 0.66 -7.52
N ASN A 109 26.47 1.33 -7.88
CA ASN A 109 25.77 2.22 -6.95
C ASN A 109 24.68 1.44 -6.18
N LYS A 110 25.00 1.07 -4.93
CA LYS A 110 24.13 0.32 -4.03
C LYS A 110 23.17 1.18 -3.21
N VAL A 111 23.20 2.51 -3.36
CA VAL A 111 22.47 3.44 -2.49
C VAL A 111 21.35 4.13 -3.26
N GLY A 112 20.14 4.18 -2.69
CA GLY A 112 18.98 4.93 -3.19
C GLY A 112 17.93 4.11 -3.97
N LEU A 113 16.93 4.79 -4.53
CA LEU A 113 15.76 4.21 -5.23
C LEU A 113 16.12 3.55 -6.56
N GLY A 114 15.60 2.34 -6.80
CA GLY A 114 15.80 1.56 -8.04
C GLY A 114 17.02 0.62 -8.04
N TYR A 115 17.67 0.37 -6.89
CA TYR A 115 18.69 -0.69 -6.79
C TYR A 115 17.98 -2.04 -6.78
N ASP A 116 18.23 -2.86 -7.80
CA ASP A 116 17.78 -4.24 -7.84
C ASP A 116 19.02 -5.14 -7.83
N GLU A 117 19.17 -5.89 -6.73
CA GLU A 117 20.27 -6.81 -6.50
C GLU A 117 20.37 -7.87 -7.63
N MET A 118 19.25 -8.20 -8.29
CA MET A 118 19.20 -9.20 -9.36
C MET A 118 19.78 -8.71 -10.70
N ASN A 119 19.78 -7.40 -10.98
CA ASN A 119 20.29 -6.87 -12.26
C ASN A 119 21.83 -6.90 -12.35
N ASN A 120 22.52 -7.01 -11.21
CA ASN A 120 23.97 -7.01 -11.14
C ASN A 120 24.63 -8.34 -11.54
N VAL A 121 23.88 -9.45 -11.48
CA VAL A 121 24.47 -10.79 -11.55
C VAL A 121 24.82 -11.21 -12.98
N LYS A 122 24.02 -10.82 -13.98
CA LYS A 122 24.18 -11.37 -15.35
C LYS A 122 25.31 -10.73 -16.15
N HIS A 123 25.55 -9.43 -15.99
CA HIS A 123 26.50 -8.74 -16.86
C HIS A 123 27.96 -9.03 -16.51
N PHE A 124 28.26 -9.33 -15.25
CA PHE A 124 29.61 -9.61 -14.76
C PHE A 124 30.00 -11.09 -14.83
N GLN A 125 29.05 -12.02 -14.70
CA GLN A 125 29.31 -13.45 -14.80
C GLN A 125 29.96 -13.81 -16.15
N LYS A 126 29.48 -13.22 -17.25
CA LYS A 126 30.05 -13.41 -18.61
C LYS A 126 31.51 -12.97 -18.74
N TYR A 127 31.98 -12.02 -17.92
CA TYR A 127 33.39 -11.59 -17.90
C TYR A 127 34.25 -12.48 -16.98
N LEU A 128 33.67 -13.00 -15.90
CA LEU A 128 34.34 -13.96 -15.01
C LEU A 128 34.53 -15.31 -15.71
N ASP A 129 33.48 -15.84 -16.35
CA ASP A 129 33.53 -17.13 -17.05
C ASP A 129 34.51 -17.11 -18.25
N LYS A 130 34.72 -15.94 -18.87
CA LYS A 130 35.73 -15.77 -19.93
C LYS A 130 37.16 -15.75 -19.40
N LYS A 131 37.36 -15.41 -18.13
CA LYS A 131 38.69 -15.33 -17.50
C LYS A 131 39.20 -16.73 -17.14
N ASP A 132 38.32 -17.62 -16.70
CA ASP A 132 38.69 -18.97 -16.27
C ASP A 132 38.86 -19.94 -17.46
N ASN A 133 38.11 -19.73 -18.55
CA ASN A 133 38.33 -20.46 -19.81
C ASN A 133 39.57 -19.99 -20.58
N LYS A 134 40.15 -18.84 -20.21
CA LYS A 134 41.41 -18.36 -20.75
C LYS A 134 42.56 -18.74 -19.81
N LYS A 135 42.62 -20.03 -19.48
CA LYS A 135 43.84 -20.67 -18.98
C LYS A 135 44.95 -20.32 -19.96
N ILE A 136 45.80 -19.42 -19.49
CA ILE A 136 47.00 -18.87 -20.10
C ILE A 136 47.85 -20.05 -20.60
N SER A 137 47.74 -20.38 -21.89
CA SER A 137 48.60 -21.37 -22.54
C SER A 137 49.31 -20.73 -23.72
N TYR A 138 50.54 -20.28 -23.42
CA TYR A 138 51.72 -20.40 -24.28
C TYR A 138 51.57 -20.08 -25.78
N SER A 139 51.62 -18.79 -26.11
CA SER A 139 52.49 -18.23 -27.18
C SER A 139 52.10 -16.77 -27.49
N MET A 140 52.14 -15.87 -26.51
CA MET A 140 52.03 -14.43 -26.82
C MET A 140 53.34 -14.00 -27.50
N THR A 141 53.39 -14.13 -28.83
CA THR A 141 54.46 -13.62 -29.68
C THR A 141 54.23 -12.15 -29.97
N CYS A 142 55.31 -11.38 -29.95
CA CYS A 142 55.27 -9.99 -30.36
C CYS A 142 55.28 -9.88 -31.89
N ASN A 143 54.24 -9.30 -32.50
CA ASN A 143 54.16 -9.10 -33.97
C ASN A 143 55.25 -8.17 -34.53
N TYR A 144 55.99 -7.46 -33.67
CA TYR A 144 57.05 -6.54 -34.10
C TYR A 144 58.44 -7.19 -34.09
N CYS A 145 58.74 -8.04 -33.11
CA CYS A 145 60.07 -8.65 -32.96
C CYS A 145 60.05 -10.18 -33.03
N ASN A 146 58.88 -10.78 -33.22
CA ASN A 146 58.62 -12.22 -33.30
C ASN A 146 59.16 -13.03 -32.10
N LYS A 147 59.32 -12.40 -30.93
CA LYS A 147 59.73 -13.06 -29.68
C LYS A 147 58.53 -13.29 -28.77
N HIS A 148 58.57 -14.40 -28.05
CA HIS A 148 57.55 -14.81 -27.08
C HIS A 148 57.64 -13.99 -25.77
N GLY A 149 56.56 -14.01 -24.99
CA GLY A 149 56.54 -13.49 -23.62
C GLY A 149 56.14 -12.02 -23.47
N HIS A 150 55.84 -11.31 -24.56
CA HIS A 150 55.38 -9.93 -24.50
C HIS A 150 54.54 -9.54 -25.73
N THR A 151 53.77 -8.46 -25.61
CA THR A 151 52.92 -7.93 -26.68
C THR A 151 53.64 -6.88 -27.53
N THR A 152 53.10 -6.56 -28.70
CA THR A 152 53.58 -5.45 -29.54
C THR A 152 53.60 -4.09 -28.80
N HIS A 153 52.67 -3.85 -27.87
CA HIS A 153 52.62 -2.62 -27.08
C HIS A 153 53.74 -2.55 -26.02
N THR A 154 54.11 -3.70 -25.48
CA THR A 154 55.16 -3.82 -24.45
C THR A 154 56.54 -4.15 -25.03
N CYS A 155 56.69 -4.17 -26.36
CA CYS A 155 57.94 -4.51 -27.03
C CYS A 155 59.01 -3.43 -26.86
N TYR A 156 60.13 -3.81 -26.23
CA TYR A 156 61.27 -2.93 -26.01
C TYR A 156 61.90 -2.43 -27.33
N ARG A 157 62.05 -3.32 -28.33
CA ARG A 157 62.62 -2.97 -29.64
C ARG A 157 61.78 -1.88 -30.34
N LYS A 158 60.44 -2.01 -30.31
CA LYS A 158 59.52 -1.03 -30.89
C LYS A 158 59.61 0.33 -30.18
N LYS A 159 59.64 0.32 -28.85
CA LYS A 159 59.77 1.56 -28.05
C LYS A 159 61.08 2.29 -28.36
N ASN A 160 62.19 1.56 -28.47
CA ASN A 160 63.49 2.15 -28.80
C ASN A 160 63.51 2.74 -30.22
N ASP A 161 62.93 2.06 -31.21
CA ASP A 161 62.88 2.58 -32.58
C ASP A 161 61.99 3.82 -32.69
N MET A 162 60.89 3.89 -31.94
CA MET A 162 60.10 5.11 -31.80
C MET A 162 60.88 6.24 -31.13
N TYR A 163 61.63 5.94 -30.06
CA TYR A 163 62.49 6.93 -29.40
C TYR A 163 63.54 7.49 -30.37
N LYS A 164 64.21 6.63 -31.15
CA LYS A 164 65.17 7.05 -32.18
C LYS A 164 64.51 7.91 -33.26
N ARG A 165 63.34 7.52 -33.77
CA ARG A 165 62.59 8.34 -34.74
C ARG A 165 62.22 9.70 -34.18
N ASN A 166 61.74 9.75 -32.93
CA ASN A 166 61.40 11.00 -32.26
C ASN A 166 62.63 11.88 -32.05
N LEU A 167 63.81 11.29 -31.76
CA LEU A 167 65.06 12.02 -31.67
C LEU A 167 65.49 12.61 -33.02
N LEU A 168 65.39 11.83 -34.10
CA LEU A 168 65.67 12.29 -35.47
C LEU A 168 64.70 13.39 -35.94
N LEU A 169 63.43 13.30 -35.55
CA LEU A 169 62.42 14.33 -35.77
C LEU A 169 62.75 15.62 -35.00
N LYS A 170 63.12 15.51 -33.72
CA LYS A 170 63.53 16.66 -32.89
C LYS A 170 64.77 17.35 -33.44
N ASN A 171 65.74 16.58 -33.94
CA ASN A 171 66.97 17.10 -34.55
C ASN A 171 66.77 17.57 -36.01
N LYS A 172 65.52 17.62 -36.51
CA LYS A 172 65.15 18.02 -37.90
C LYS A 172 65.83 17.22 -39.01
N LEU A 173 66.39 16.04 -38.71
CA LEU A 173 67.01 15.15 -39.69
C LEU A 173 65.97 14.33 -40.47
N LEU A 174 64.74 14.24 -39.98
CA LEU A 174 63.59 13.67 -40.68
C LEU A 174 62.46 14.70 -40.71
N LYS A 175 61.96 15.05 -41.91
CA LYS A 175 60.75 15.85 -42.08
C LYS A 175 59.57 14.93 -42.40
N LEU A 176 58.58 14.86 -41.53
CA LEU A 176 57.30 14.22 -41.85
C LEU A 176 56.41 15.21 -42.59
N ARG A 177 55.78 14.76 -43.67
CA ARG A 177 54.76 15.53 -44.40
C ARG A 177 53.47 15.49 -43.58
N THR A 178 53.20 16.52 -42.79
CA THR A 178 51.93 16.66 -42.06
C THR A 178 50.90 17.34 -42.94
N ILE A 179 49.75 16.69 -43.15
CA ILE A 179 48.59 17.28 -43.83
C ILE A 179 47.68 17.83 -42.74
N TRP A 180 47.23 19.08 -42.89
CA TRP A 180 46.29 19.69 -41.94
C TRP A 180 44.89 19.10 -42.16
N VAL A 181 44.24 18.65 -41.08
CA VAL A 181 42.89 18.06 -41.11
C VAL A 181 42.04 18.70 -40.00
N PRO A 182 40.79 19.11 -40.27
CA PRO A 182 39.88 19.65 -39.27
C PRO A 182 39.62 18.67 -38.10
N LYS A 183 39.39 19.20 -36.90
CA LYS A 183 39.05 18.36 -35.73
C LYS A 183 37.72 17.64 -35.97
N GLY A 184 37.73 16.30 -35.88
CA GLY A 184 36.54 15.45 -36.06
C GLY A 184 36.55 14.61 -37.35
N THR A 185 37.54 14.76 -38.22
CA THR A 185 37.64 13.93 -39.44
C THR A 185 38.37 12.62 -39.16
N PHE A 186 37.68 11.49 -39.31
CA PHE A 186 38.32 10.18 -39.37
C PHE A 186 38.77 9.92 -40.82
N CYS A 187 40.05 9.66 -41.06
CA CYS A 187 40.54 9.32 -42.40
C CYS A 187 40.03 7.93 -42.80
N THR A 188 38.89 7.87 -43.49
CA THR A 188 38.43 6.67 -44.20
C THR A 188 38.81 6.82 -45.66
N ASN A 189 40.03 6.40 -46.03
CA ASN A 189 40.40 5.97 -47.39
C ASN A 189 41.86 5.50 -47.36
N THR A 190 42.05 4.20 -47.13
CA THR A 190 43.25 3.51 -47.62
C THR A 190 43.07 3.29 -49.13
N PRO A 191 43.97 3.75 -50.01
CA PRO A 191 43.96 3.34 -51.40
C PRO A 191 44.13 1.81 -51.48
N PRO A 192 43.57 1.13 -52.49
CA PRO A 192 43.88 -0.29 -52.72
C PRO A 192 45.39 -0.41 -52.96
N LEU A 193 46.04 -1.25 -52.16
CA LEU A 193 47.39 -1.71 -52.46
C LEU A 193 47.32 -2.41 -53.81
N ALA A 194 48.05 -1.89 -54.79
CA ALA A 194 48.26 -2.60 -56.05
C ALA A 194 48.93 -3.94 -55.73
N ASP A 195 48.31 -5.04 -56.17
CA ASP A 195 48.85 -6.38 -56.07
C ASP A 195 50.16 -6.49 -56.88
N PRO A 196 51.29 -6.85 -56.27
CA PRO A 196 52.55 -7.02 -56.99
C PRO A 196 52.67 -8.46 -57.51
N LYS A 197 51.80 -8.88 -58.45
CA LYS A 197 51.95 -10.15 -59.18
C LYS A 197 51.27 -10.13 -60.56
N GLN A 198 51.67 -9.25 -61.47
CA GLN A 198 51.58 -9.49 -62.93
C GLN A 198 52.68 -8.71 -63.65
N LEU A 199 53.92 -9.22 -63.55
CA LEU A 199 54.98 -9.02 -64.54
C LEU A 199 55.90 -10.23 -64.39
N GLY A 200 55.61 -11.25 -65.20
CA GLY A 200 56.45 -12.42 -65.39
C GLY A 200 56.54 -12.66 -66.89
N TYR A 201 57.74 -12.39 -67.41
CA TYR A 201 58.22 -12.55 -68.80
C TYR A 201 57.71 -11.55 -69.82
#